data_AF-A0A662AE77-F1
#
_entry.id   AF-A0A662AE77-F1
#
_cell.length_a   1.000
_cell.length_b   1.000
_cell.length_c   1.000
_cell.angle_alpha   90.00
_cell.angle_beta   90.00
_cell.angle_gamma   90.00
#
_symmetry.space_group_name_H-M   'P 1'
#
loop_
_entity.id
_entity.type
_entity.pdbx_description
1 polymer ?
#
loop_
_entity_poly.entity_id
_entity_poly.type
_entity_poly.pdbx_seq_one_letter_code
_entity_poly.pdbx_strand_id
1 'polypeptide(L)' 'QILSLKNTANISGEVTMGKLSVEPGATFNATCAMKGSVKVMQNGESEATKKTA' A
#
# COMPACT_ATOMS: atom_id res chain seq x y z
N GLN A 1 2.98 13.61 -3.06
CA GLN A 1 2.28 13.48 -4.35
C GLN A 1 1.32 12.30 -4.28
N ILE A 2 0.08 12.48 -4.73
CA ILE A 2 -0.97 11.46 -4.72
C ILE A 2 -1.18 10.94 -6.14
N LEU A 3 -1.25 9.61 -6.30
CA LEU A 3 -1.63 8.98 -7.55
C LEU A 3 -3.13 8.72 -7.51
N SER A 4 -3.88 9.35 -8.43
CA SER A 4 -5.33 9.21 -8.54
C SER A 4 -5.70 8.48 -9.82
N LEU A 5 -6.37 7.33 -9.70
CA LEU A 5 -6.87 6.57 -10.83
C LEU A 5 -8.33 6.93 -11.10
N LYS A 6 -8.63 7.18 -12.39
CA LYS A 6 -10.00 7.39 -12.88
C LYS A 6 -10.67 6.08 -13.24
N ASN A 7 -12.01 6.06 -13.32
CA ASN A 7 -12.85 4.88 -13.58
C ASN A 7 -12.37 3.93 -14.71
N THR A 8 -11.67 4.40 -15.76
CA THR A 8 -11.20 3.54 -16.87
C THR A 8 -9.69 3.29 -16.86
N ALA A 9 -8.99 3.69 -15.80
CA ALA A 9 -7.55 3.51 -15.70
C ALA A 9 -7.19 2.03 -15.46
N ASN A 10 -6.25 1.52 -16.25
CA ASN A 10 -5.64 0.20 -16.07
C ASN A 10 -4.15 0.37 -15.79
N ILE A 11 -3.70 -0.09 -14.61
CA ILE A 11 -2.30 -0.03 -14.20
C ILE A 11 -1.78 -1.44 -13.95
N SER A 12 -0.64 -1.77 -14.56
CA SER A 12 0.01 -3.07 -14.47
C SER A 12 1.53 -2.87 -14.35
N GLY A 13 2.25 -3.79 -13.69
CA GLY A 13 3.70 -3.71 -13.52
C GLY A 13 4.11 -3.30 -12.10
N GLU A 14 5.16 -2.49 -11.95
CA GLU A 14 5.68 -2.06 -10.65
C GLU A 14 5.52 -0.54 -10.45
N VAL A 15 4.91 -0.14 -9.33
CA VAL A 15 4.56 1.26 -9.06
C VAL A 15 5.08 1.66 -7.70
N THR A 16 5.85 2.76 -7.65
CA THR A 16 6.33 3.33 -6.39
C THR A 16 5.58 4.62 -6.08
N MET A 17 4.78 4.65 -5.00
CA MET A 17 3.91 5.79 -4.69
C MET A 17 3.74 6.03 -3.19
N GLY A 18 3.35 7.23 -2.79
CA GLY A 18 3.16 7.59 -1.37
C GLY A 18 1.70 7.58 -0.91
N LYS A 19 0.78 8.08 -1.75
CA LYS A 19 -0.66 8.06 -1.52
C LYS A 19 -1.36 7.59 -2.80
N LEU A 20 -2.34 6.70 -2.65
CA LEU A 20 -3.14 6.15 -3.74
C LEU A 20 -4.61 6.51 -3.52
N SER A 21 -5.28 6.97 -4.58
CA SER A 21 -6.72 7.18 -4.63
C SER A 21 -7.26 6.50 -5.89
N VAL A 22 -8.30 5.68 -5.77
CA VAL A 22 -8.83 4.85 -6.86
C VAL A 22 -10.32 5.08 -6.99
N GLU A 23 -10.78 5.52 -8.16
CA GLU A 23 -12.20 5.55 -8.49
C GLU A 23 -12.73 4.12 -8.77
N PRO A 24 -13.99 3.80 -8.42
CA PRO A 24 -14.62 2.55 -8.81
C PRO A 24 -14.50 2.33 -10.33
N GLY A 25 -14.27 1.09 -10.76
CA GLY A 25 -14.06 0.74 -12.17
C GLY A 25 -12.59 0.77 -12.62
N ALA A 26 -11.72 1.48 -11.90
CA ALA A 26 -10.29 1.43 -12.19
C ALA A 26 -9.69 0.07 -11.82
N THR A 27 -8.80 -0.44 -12.67
CA THR A 27 -8.14 -1.73 -12.48
C THR A 27 -6.67 -1.51 -12.14
N PHE A 28 -6.26 -1.98 -10.96
CA PHE A 28 -4.87 -1.90 -10.49
C PHE A 28 -4.29 -3.31 -10.29
N ASN A 29 -3.64 -3.83 -11.33
CA ASN A 29 -2.93 -5.12 -11.36
C ASN A 29 -1.41 -4.92 -11.28
N ALA A 30 -0.95 -4.05 -10.39
CA ALA A 30 0.46 -3.71 -10.25
C ALA A 30 0.99 -4.04 -8.85
N THR A 31 2.26 -4.40 -8.79
CA THR A 31 3.03 -4.52 -7.55
C THR A 31 3.35 -3.11 -7.08
N CYS A 32 2.89 -2.77 -5.89
CA CYS A 32 3.00 -1.42 -5.35
C CYS A 32 4.04 -1.37 -4.21
N ALA A 33 5.06 -0.53 -4.37
CA ALA A 33 5.98 -0.14 -3.31
C ALA A 33 5.55 1.19 -2.70
N MET A 34 4.99 1.18 -1.48
CA MET A 34 4.58 2.40 -0.80
C MET A 34 5.77 3.09 -0.12
N LYS A 35 6.09 4.33 -0.50
CA LYS A 35 7.16 5.16 0.08
C LYS A 35 6.75 5.82 1.41
N GLY A 36 6.16 5.03 2.31
CA GLY A 36 5.79 5.48 3.66
C GLY A 36 6.19 4.44 4.70
N SER A 37 6.43 4.88 5.93
CA SER A 37 6.55 3.98 7.08
C SER A 37 5.22 3.28 7.31
N VAL A 38 5.01 2.14 6.64
CA VAL A 38 3.88 1.26 6.91
C VAL A 38 4.12 0.66 8.29
N LYS A 39 3.57 1.31 9.32
CA LYS A 39 3.45 0.70 10.63
C LYS A 39 2.41 -0.40 10.48
N VAL A 40 2.87 -1.62 10.21
CA VAL A 40 2.01 -2.80 10.05
C VAL A 40 1.27 -3.00 11.36
N MET A 41 0.01 -2.57 11.41
CA MET A 41 -0.89 -2.88 12.52
C MET A 41 -1.35 -4.33 12.32
N GLN A 42 -0.61 -5.28 12.90
CA GLN A 42 -1.04 -6.67 12.97
C GLN A 42 -2.27 -6.74 13.88
N ASN A 43 -3.43 -6.98 13.30
CA ASN A 43 -4.65 -7.25 14.03
C ASN A 43 -4.65 -8.73 14.45
N GLY A 44 -4.12 -9.01 15.65
CA GLY A 44 -4.32 -10.30 16.35
C GLY A 44 -3.06 -11.02 16.83
N GLU A 45 -2.71 -10.76 18.09
CA GLU A 45 -2.02 -11.65 19.07
C GLU A 45 -0.56 -12.10 18.87
N SER A 46 0.31 -11.53 19.73
CA SER A 46 1.52 -12.08 20.35
C SER A 46 2.76 -12.42 19.51
N GLU A 47 3.81 -11.59 19.61
CA GLU A 47 5.14 -12.13 19.98
C GLU A 47 5.99 -11.09 20.74
N ALA A 48 6.64 -11.59 21.79
CA ALA A 48 7.32 -10.82 22.82
C ALA A 48 8.59 -10.13 22.29
N THR A 49 8.65 -8.81 22.41
CA THR A 49 9.94 -8.12 22.46
C THR A 49 10.60 -8.40 23.80
N LYS A 50 11.35 -9.50 23.88
CA LYS A 50 12.37 -9.75 24.89
C LYS A 50 13.49 -8.72 24.65
N LYS A 51 13.44 -7.57 25.34
CA LYS A 51 14.62 -6.71 25.48
C LYS A 51 15.50 -7.33 26.54
N THR A 52 16.57 -7.95 26.10
CA THR A 52 17.76 -8.25 26.89
C THR A 52 18.43 -6.94 27.28
N ALA A 53 18.52 -6.66 28.57
CA ALA A 53 19.56 -5.87 29.21
C ALA A 53 19.55 -6.20 30.71
#